data_AF-A0A351NU87-F1
#
_entry.id   AF-A0A351NU87-F1
#
_cell.length_a   1.000
_cell.length_b   1.000
_cell.length_c   1.000
_cell.angle_alpha   90.00
_cell.angle_beta   90.00
_cell.angle_gamma   90.00
#
_symmetry.space_group_name_H-M   'P 1'
#
loop_
_entity.id
_entity.type
_entity.pdbx_description
1 polymer ?
#
loop_
_entity_poly.entity_id
_entity_poly.type
_entity_poly.pdbx_seq_one_letter_code
_entity_poly.pdbx_strand_id
1 'polypeptide(L)'
;KGPLLVSTKLALKVAAITSTVANLMGNLNEASPATVAQLATKSWFSIKKAEHILGWKPEISFDEGMQRSKKWASDNGLLDK
;
A
#
# COMPACT_ATOMS: atom_id res chain seq x y z
N LYS A 1 7.23 -5.14 18.23
CA LYS A 1 6.82 -3.72 18.40
C LYS A 1 6.25 -3.26 17.06
N GLY A 2 5.02 -2.75 17.03
CA GLY A 2 4.39 -2.31 15.77
C GLY A 2 5.02 -1.03 15.20
N PRO A 3 4.66 -0.63 13.96
CA PRO A 3 5.15 0.61 13.37
C PRO A 3 4.70 1.83 14.19
N LEU A 4 5.52 2.88 14.16
CA LEU A 4 5.16 4.16 14.78
C LEU A 4 3.95 4.75 14.05
N LEU A 5 2.92 5.08 14.81
CA LEU A 5 1.74 5.76 14.28
C LEU A 5 1.97 7.28 14.31
N VAL A 6 1.83 7.92 13.16
CA VAL A 6 1.92 9.38 13.00
C VAL A 6 0.70 9.90 12.25
N SER A 7 0.37 11.17 12.44
CA SER A 7 -0.72 11.79 11.67
C SER A 7 -0.38 11.83 10.18
N THR A 8 -1.38 11.66 9.31
CA THR A 8 -1.22 11.77 7.85
C THR A 8 -0.61 13.11 7.44
N LYS A 9 -0.97 14.21 8.14
CA LYS A 9 -0.41 15.54 7.88
C LYS A 9 1.10 15.58 8.14
N LEU A 10 1.57 14.96 9.22
CA LEU A 10 3.00 14.86 9.52
C LEU A 10 3.71 13.97 8.51
N ALA A 11 3.13 12.81 8.18
CA ALA A 11 3.67 11.88 7.19
C ALA A 11 3.83 12.55 5.82
N LEU A 12 2.85 13.34 5.36
CA LEU A 12 2.93 14.06 4.09
C LEU A 12 4.07 15.09 4.06
N LYS A 13 4.28 15.83 5.16
CA LYS A 13 5.38 16.81 5.25
C LYS A 13 6.74 16.13 5.17
N VAL A 14 6.92 15.05 5.93
CA VAL A 14 8.16 14.27 5.92
C VAL A 14 8.38 13.67 4.53
N ALA A 15 7.36 13.05 3.94
CA ALA A 15 7.43 12.44 2.62
C ALA A 15 7.78 13.44 1.51
N ALA A 16 7.29 14.69 1.61
CA ALA A 16 7.63 15.74 0.64
C ALA A 16 9.12 16.09 0.72
N ILE A 17 9.65 16.31 1.92
CA ILE A 17 11.06 16.63 2.15
C ILE A 17 11.95 15.49 1.66
N THR A 18 11.65 14.25 2.05
CA THR A 18 12.45 13.08 1.65
C THR A 18 12.39 12.82 0.16
N SER A 19 11.23 13.03 -0.49
CA SER A 19 11.11 12.90 -1.95
C SER A 19 11.97 13.92 -2.69
N THR A 20 12.02 15.16 -2.23
CA THR A 20 12.88 16.20 -2.85
C THR A 20 14.35 15.79 -2.76
N VAL A 21 14.80 15.32 -1.60
CA VAL A 21 16.19 14.85 -1.41
C VAL A 21 16.48 13.62 -2.28
N ALA A 22 15.58 12.63 -2.29
CA ALA A 22 15.76 11.41 -3.08
C ALA A 22 15.83 11.70 -4.58
N ASN A 23 14.97 12.58 -5.10
CA ASN A 23 14.98 12.99 -6.50
C ASN A 23 16.30 13.68 -6.89
N LEU A 24 16.85 14.51 -6.01
CA LEU A 24 18.15 15.16 -6.22
C LEU A 24 19.30 14.15 -6.22
N MET A 25 19.19 13.10 -5.42
CA MET A 25 20.21 12.04 -5.32
C MET A 25 20.02 10.90 -6.35
N GLY A 26 18.98 10.96 -7.19
CA GLY A 26 18.64 9.89 -8.14
C GLY A 26 18.19 8.59 -7.48
N ASN A 27 17.76 8.64 -6.21
CA ASN A 27 17.33 7.47 -5.45
C ASN A 27 15.83 7.23 -5.58
N LEU A 28 15.43 5.96 -5.50
CA LEU A 28 14.02 5.58 -5.42
C LEU A 28 13.45 5.92 -4.04
N ASN A 29 12.29 6.58 -4.00
CA ASN A 29 11.56 6.87 -2.77
C ASN A 29 10.21 6.13 -2.71
N GLU A 30 10.17 5.05 -1.95
CA GLU A 30 8.94 4.29 -1.71
C GLU A 30 7.97 5.01 -0.76
N ALA A 31 8.47 5.91 0.09
CA ALA A 31 7.69 6.70 1.04
C ALA A 31 7.34 8.10 0.50
N SER A 32 6.88 8.16 -0.76
CA SER A 32 6.47 9.40 -1.40
C SER A 32 5.16 9.96 -0.84
N PRO A 33 4.82 11.25 -1.06
CA PRO A 33 3.51 11.79 -0.72
C PRO A 33 2.36 11.02 -1.35
N ALA A 34 2.55 10.51 -2.58
CA ALA A 34 1.56 9.69 -3.27
C ALA A 34 1.32 8.36 -2.52
N THR A 35 2.40 7.71 -2.06
CA THR A 35 2.32 6.51 -1.22
C THR A 35 1.58 6.80 0.08
N VAL A 36 1.90 7.89 0.76
CA VAL A 36 1.23 8.29 2.01
C VAL A 36 -0.26 8.55 1.77
N ALA A 37 -0.62 9.25 0.69
CA ALA A 37 -2.01 9.50 0.32
C ALA A 37 -2.76 8.19 0.01
N GLN A 38 -2.12 7.27 -0.71
CA GLN A 38 -2.68 5.95 -1.01
C GLN A 38 -2.88 5.11 0.26
N LEU A 39 -1.92 5.07 1.18
CA LEU A 39 -2.03 4.30 2.42
C LEU A 39 -3.03 4.92 3.42
N ALA A 40 -3.19 6.24 3.38
CA ALA A 40 -4.13 6.96 4.23
C ALA A 40 -5.54 7.05 3.65
N THR A 41 -5.77 6.57 2.42
CA THR A 41 -7.11 6.60 1.82
C THR A 41 -8.08 5.76 2.65
N LYS A 42 -9.29 6.29 2.83
CA LYS A 42 -10.40 5.57 3.47
C LYS A 42 -11.35 4.93 2.46
N SER A 43 -11.15 5.22 1.17
CA SER A 43 -11.98 4.74 0.09
C SER A 43 -11.16 3.88 -0.86
N TRP A 44 -11.75 2.76 -1.27
CA TRP A 44 -11.21 1.89 -2.30
C TRP A 44 -11.24 2.56 -3.68
N PHE A 45 -10.32 2.17 -4.55
CA PHE A 45 -10.31 2.64 -5.94
C PHE A 45 -11.46 1.99 -6.72
N SER A 46 -12.07 2.77 -7.61
CA SER A 46 -13.13 2.27 -8.49
C SER A 46 -12.58 1.22 -9.46
N ILE A 47 -13.25 0.07 -9.52
CA ILE A 47 -12.93 -1.02 -10.46
C ILE A 47 -13.79 -0.97 -11.73
N LYS A 48 -14.68 0.02 -11.86
CA LYS A 48 -15.67 0.10 -12.96
C LYS A 48 -15.05 0.04 -14.36
N LYS A 49 -13.86 0.60 -14.54
CA LYS A 49 -13.15 0.57 -15.83
C LYS A 49 -12.71 -0.86 -16.19
N ALA A 50 -12.21 -1.62 -15.22
CA ALA A 50 -11.80 -3.01 -15.42
C ALA A 50 -13.02 -3.90 -15.68
N GLU A 51 -14.11 -3.69 -14.95
CA GLU A 51 -15.38 -4.35 -15.22
C GLU A 51 -15.88 -4.08 -16.65
N HIS A 52 -15.83 -2.82 -17.09
CA HIS A 52 -16.33 -2.43 -18.41
C HIS A 52 -15.48 -2.95 -19.58
N ILE A 53 -14.15 -2.83 -19.48
CA ILE A 53 -13.24 -3.15 -20.59
C ILE A 53 -12.90 -4.65 -20.62
N LEU A 54 -12.77 -5.28 -19.44
CA LEU A 54 -12.24 -6.64 -19.32
C LEU A 54 -13.28 -7.64 -18.81
N GLY A 55 -14.49 -7.19 -18.43
CA GLY A 55 -15.44 -8.03 -17.72
C GLY A 55 -14.94 -8.49 -16.35
N TRP A 56 -13.86 -7.88 -15.85
CA TRP A 56 -13.17 -8.33 -14.64
C TRP A 56 -14.03 -8.07 -13.41
N LYS A 57 -14.11 -9.05 -12.50
CA LYS A 57 -14.75 -8.92 -11.20
C LYS A 57 -13.92 -9.65 -10.15
N PRO A 58 -13.98 -9.26 -8.86
CA PRO A 58 -13.36 -10.02 -7.79
C PRO A 58 -13.91 -11.45 -7.73
N GLU A 59 -13.04 -12.44 -7.84
CA GLU A 59 -13.41 -13.86 -7.72
C GLU A 59 -13.46 -14.33 -6.27
N ILE A 60 -12.69 -13.68 -5.40
CA ILE A 60 -12.61 -13.95 -3.96
C ILE A 60 -12.84 -12.66 -3.18
N SER A 61 -13.40 -12.79 -1.98
CA SER A 61 -13.55 -11.66 -1.06
C SER A 61 -12.18 -11.20 -0.55
N PHE A 62 -12.09 -9.95 -0.09
CA PHE A 62 -10.87 -9.42 0.51
C PHE A 62 -10.44 -10.25 1.74
N ASP A 63 -11.39 -10.57 2.63
CA ASP A 63 -11.09 -11.33 3.85
C ASP A 63 -10.55 -12.73 3.54
N GLU A 64 -11.17 -13.41 2.59
CA GLU A 64 -10.70 -14.72 2.13
C GLU A 64 -9.32 -14.62 1.48
N GLY A 65 -9.11 -13.64 0.60
CA GLY A 65 -7.81 -13.40 -0.03
C GLY A 65 -6.71 -13.14 1.00
N MET A 66 -7.01 -12.37 2.05
CA MET A 66 -6.10 -12.11 3.15
C MET A 66 -5.79 -13.37 3.97
N GLN A 67 -6.79 -14.20 4.26
CA GLN A 67 -6.60 -15.47 4.95
C GLN A 67 -5.71 -16.43 4.15
N ARG A 68 -6.00 -16.60 2.84
CA ARG A 68 -5.21 -17.43 1.93
C ARG A 68 -3.76 -16.95 1.83
N SER A 69 -3.56 -15.63 1.71
CA SER A 69 -2.23 -15.01 1.66
C SER A 69 -1.45 -15.21 2.95
N LYS A 70 -2.10 -15.06 4.12
CA LYS A 70 -1.47 -15.31 5.42
C LYS A 70 -1.06 -16.79 5.55
N LYS A 71 -1.94 -17.72 5.17
CA LYS A 71 -1.63 -19.14 5.18
C LYS A 71 -0.41 -19.44 4.31
N TRP A 72 -0.42 -18.95 3.07
CA TRP A 72 0.71 -19.13 2.16
C TRP A 72 2.01 -18.58 2.75
N ALA A 73 1.99 -17.37 3.33
CA ALA A 73 3.18 -16.77 3.94
C ALA A 73 3.70 -17.57 5.14
N SER A 74 2.79 -18.14 5.96
CA SER A 74 3.14 -19.04 7.06
C SER A 74 3.76 -20.34 6.55
N ASP A 75 3.16 -20.98 5.55
CA ASP A 75 3.62 -22.24 4.97
C ASP A 75 5.02 -22.09 4.33
N ASN A 76 5.41 -20.86 3.96
CA ASN A 76 6.72 -20.51 3.40
C ASN A 76 7.69 -19.90 4.43
N GLY A 77 7.34 -19.87 5.73
CA GLY A 77 8.21 -19.35 6.78
C GLY A 77 8.49 -17.84 6.69
N LEU A 78 7.63 -17.07 6.00
CA LEU A 78 7.81 -15.62 5.83
C LEU A 78 7.29 -14.81 7.02
N LEU A 79 6.51 -15.43 7.91
CA LEU A 79 5.90 -14.78 9.07
C LEU A 79 6.68 -15.02 10.38
N ASP A 80 7.69 -15.91 10.35
CA ASP A 80 8.48 -16.27 11.53
C ASP A 80 9.80 -15.48 11.54
N LYS A 81 9.73 -14.24 12.06
CA LYS A 81 10.89 -13.44 12.52
C LYS A 81 10.51 -12.53 13.69
#